data_AF-A0A7S4IKH4-F1
#
_entry.id   AF-A0A7S4IKH4-F1
#
_cell.length_a   1.000
_cell.length_b   1.000
_cell.length_c   1.000
_cell.angle_alpha   90.00
_cell.angle_beta   90.00
_cell.angle_gamma   90.00
#
_symmetry.space_group_name_H-M   'P 1'
#
loop_
_entity.id
_entity.type
_entity.pdbx_description
1 polymer ?
#
loop_
_entity_poly.entity_id
_entity_poly.type
_entity_poly.pdbx_seq_one_letter_code
_entity_poly.pdbx_strand_id
1 'polypeptide(L)'
;ELQQIIDREPAFYCDDDSTSAFAQCVCENCKRSDGPKWIPMQELEETVANGKSFFHCDGEYAVRIDMIAPDITMTNLSHMIVDASQLNCIAKVGEGGFASVYYGTFNEKFMAIKKLDKNDSLAETFPEFRKEVLLMAGLQHPNTVGLNALCMSPLCLVTEFCMFGDL
;
A
#
# COMPACT_ATOMS: atom_id res chain seq x y z
N GLU A 1 22.73 -23.33 13.64
CA GLU A 1 21.61 -22.90 12.75
C GLU A 1 20.71 -21.83 13.41
N LEU A 2 20.37 -21.92 14.70
CA LEU A 2 19.59 -20.88 15.41
C LEU A 2 20.33 -19.54 15.62
N GLN A 3 21.67 -19.56 15.77
CA GLN A 3 22.45 -18.34 15.99
C GLN A 3 22.46 -17.39 14.77
N GLN A 4 22.37 -17.93 13.54
CA GLN A 4 22.33 -17.13 12.30
C GLN A 4 21.00 -16.40 12.08
N ILE A 5 19.95 -16.75 12.83
CA ILE A 5 18.65 -16.08 12.78
C ILE A 5 18.64 -14.88 13.75
N ILE A 6 19.40 -14.97 14.85
CA ILE A 6 19.48 -13.94 15.90
C ILE A 6 20.39 -12.78 15.47
N ASP A 7 21.44 -13.05 14.68
CA ASP A 7 22.41 -12.04 14.20
C ASP A 7 21.98 -11.33 12.91
N ARG A 8 20.74 -11.50 12.43
CA ARG A 8 20.26 -10.69 11.31
C ARG A 8 20.04 -9.27 11.81
N GLU A 9 20.85 -8.33 11.30
CA GLU A 9 20.54 -6.90 11.39
C GLU A 9 19.07 -6.69 11.01
N PRO A 10 18.33 -5.88 11.79
CA PRO A 10 16.91 -5.73 11.54
C PRO A 10 16.73 -5.08 10.16
N ALA A 11 15.96 -5.70 9.27
CA ALA A 11 15.64 -5.12 7.96
C ALA A 11 14.90 -3.78 8.07
N PHE A 12 14.33 -3.50 9.25
CA PHE A 12 13.56 -2.32 9.59
C PHE A 12 14.03 -1.71 10.90
N TYR A 13 14.20 -0.40 10.90
CA TYR A 13 14.50 0.39 12.10
C TYR A 13 13.34 1.36 12.35
N CYS A 14 12.86 1.43 13.59
CA CYS A 14 11.95 2.47 14.05
C CYS A 14 12.70 3.31 15.08
N ASP A 15 12.66 4.61 14.92
CA ASP A 15 13.29 5.54 15.87
C ASP A 15 12.41 5.68 17.12
N ASP A 16 12.92 5.41 18.31
CA ASP A 16 12.09 5.34 19.54
C ASP A 16 11.42 6.69 19.90
N ASP A 17 11.95 7.80 19.37
CA ASP A 17 11.45 9.17 19.60
C ASP A 17 10.64 9.75 18.42
N SER A 18 10.55 9.06 17.27
CA SER A 18 9.77 9.52 16.12
C SER A 18 8.96 8.38 15.48
N THR A 19 7.74 8.63 15.02
CA THR A 19 6.92 7.61 14.29
C THR A 19 7.51 7.22 12.92
N SER A 20 8.79 7.48 12.70
CA SER A 20 9.51 7.29 11.45
C SER A 20 10.06 5.87 11.38
N ALA A 21 9.58 5.11 10.40
CA ALA A 21 10.11 3.81 10.08
C ALA A 21 11.13 3.92 8.93
N PHE A 22 12.14 3.07 8.96
CA PHE A 22 13.23 3.02 7.99
C PHE A 22 13.44 1.60 7.49
N ALA A 23 13.83 1.46 6.22
CA ALA A 23 14.23 0.18 5.63
C ALA A 23 15.71 0.21 5.22
N GLN A 24 16.39 -0.93 5.35
CA GLN A 24 17.78 -1.05 4.96
C GLN A 24 17.92 -1.10 3.42
N CYS A 25 18.82 -0.29 2.85
CA CYS A 25 19.16 -0.37 1.44
C CYS A 25 19.90 -1.68 1.12
N VAL A 26 19.47 -2.37 0.05
CA VAL A 26 20.03 -3.67 -0.35
C VAL A 26 20.88 -3.62 -1.62
N CYS A 27 21.29 -2.42 -2.08
CA CYS A 27 22.14 -2.27 -3.26
C CYS A 27 23.54 -2.84 -3.03
N GLU A 28 24.25 -3.18 -4.11
CA GLU A 28 25.60 -3.77 -4.00
C GLU A 28 26.60 -2.82 -3.33
N ASN A 29 26.45 -1.50 -3.53
CA ASN A 29 27.35 -0.52 -2.94
C ASN A 29 27.17 -0.44 -1.41
N CYS A 30 25.93 -0.31 -0.93
CA CYS A 30 25.61 -0.29 0.51
C CYS A 30 25.90 -1.61 1.21
N LYS A 31 25.85 -2.75 0.49
CA LYS A 31 26.28 -4.04 1.04
C LYS A 31 27.79 -4.13 1.30
N ARG A 32 28.59 -3.27 0.65
CA ARG A 32 30.05 -3.23 0.78
C ARG A 32 30.55 -2.09 1.67
N SER A 33 29.66 -1.17 2.08
CA SER A 33 30.02 -0.04 2.95
C SER A 33 30.15 -0.47 4.42
N ASP A 34 30.84 0.37 5.20
CA ASP A 34 30.99 0.18 6.64
C ASP A 34 29.71 0.63 7.35
N GLY A 35 28.70 -0.26 7.34
CA GLY A 35 27.41 -0.09 8.01
C GLY A 35 26.20 0.03 7.08
N PRO A 36 24.98 -0.23 7.61
CA PRO A 36 23.74 -0.18 6.85
C PRO A 36 23.37 1.25 6.47
N LYS A 37 22.89 1.42 5.23
CA LYS A 37 22.22 2.66 4.83
C LYS A 37 20.72 2.53 5.03
N TRP A 38 20.14 3.45 5.79
CA TRP A 38 18.72 3.50 6.09
C TRP A 38 17.98 4.43 5.13
N ILE A 39 16.87 3.95 4.60
CA ILE A 39 15.97 4.69 3.72
C ILE A 39 14.69 4.98 4.51
N PRO A 40 14.25 6.24 4.62
CA PRO A 40 12.96 6.56 5.23
C PRO A 40 11.83 5.85 4.47
N MET A 41 10.93 5.18 5.20
CA MET A 41 9.79 4.49 4.58
C MET A 41 8.92 5.44 3.77
N GLN A 42 8.77 6.70 4.22
CA GLN A 42 8.05 7.73 3.49
C GLN A 42 8.57 7.91 2.05
N GLU A 43 9.90 7.86 1.84
CA GLU A 43 10.51 8.03 0.52
C GLU A 43 10.19 6.84 -0.41
N LEU A 44 10.15 5.63 0.17
CA LEU A 44 9.74 4.42 -0.56
C LEU A 44 8.25 4.47 -0.92
N GLU A 45 7.40 4.88 0.02
CA GLU A 45 5.96 5.02 -0.16
C GLU A 45 5.64 6.05 -1.23
N GLU A 46 6.29 7.22 -1.21
CA GLU A 46 6.18 8.23 -2.25
C GLU A 46 6.62 7.70 -3.63
N THR A 47 7.72 6.94 -3.68
CA THR A 47 8.22 6.37 -4.93
C THR A 47 7.21 5.37 -5.52
N VAL A 48 6.65 4.48 -4.69
CA VAL A 48 5.65 3.50 -5.11
C VAL A 48 4.34 4.18 -5.50
N ALA A 49 3.90 5.19 -4.75
CA ALA A 49 2.67 5.90 -5.04
C ALA A 49 2.74 6.65 -6.38
N ASN A 50 3.94 7.11 -6.77
CA ASN A 50 4.22 7.65 -8.10
C ASN A 50 4.35 6.58 -9.22
N GLY A 51 4.02 5.32 -8.93
CA GLY A 51 4.05 4.21 -9.88
C GLY A 51 5.44 3.70 -10.23
N LYS A 52 6.47 4.09 -9.46
CA LYS A 52 7.85 3.61 -9.70
C LYS A 52 8.11 2.34 -8.90
N SER A 53 8.79 1.38 -9.54
CA SER A 53 9.19 0.11 -8.91
C SER A 53 10.64 0.10 -8.41
N PHE A 54 11.38 1.20 -8.65
CA PHE A 54 12.80 1.33 -8.34
C PHE A 54 13.07 2.57 -7.49
N PHE A 55 13.83 2.37 -6.43
CA PHE A 55 14.46 3.41 -5.62
C PHE A 55 15.89 3.65 -6.13
N HIS A 56 16.32 4.92 -6.22
CA HIS A 56 17.68 5.26 -6.67
C HIS A 56 18.55 5.65 -5.48
N CYS A 57 19.36 4.72 -5.00
CA CYS A 57 20.31 4.99 -3.92
C CYS A 57 21.44 5.89 -4.44
N ASP A 58 21.68 7.01 -3.75
CA ASP A 58 22.66 8.04 -4.13
C ASP A 58 22.44 8.62 -5.55
N GLY A 59 21.24 8.45 -6.10
CA GLY A 59 20.92 8.87 -7.47
C GLY A 59 21.51 7.98 -8.58
N GLU A 60 22.39 7.04 -8.25
CA GLU A 60 23.09 6.20 -9.24
C GLU A 60 22.60 4.75 -9.26
N TYR A 61 22.35 4.15 -8.10
CA TYR A 61 22.08 2.72 -7.98
C TYR A 61 20.58 2.45 -7.93
N ALA A 62 20.02 1.92 -9.02
CA ALA A 62 18.63 1.48 -9.07
C ALA A 62 18.45 0.18 -8.27
N VAL A 63 17.62 0.24 -7.24
CA VAL A 63 17.27 -0.88 -6.35
C VAL A 63 15.79 -1.13 -6.47
N ARG A 64 15.38 -2.39 -6.66
CA ARG A 64 13.95 -2.70 -6.69
C ARG A 64 13.35 -2.52 -5.31
N ILE A 65 12.21 -1.82 -5.23
CA ILE A 65 11.56 -1.52 -3.95
C ILE A 65 11.02 -2.79 -3.30
N ASP A 66 10.60 -3.79 -4.08
CA ASP A 66 10.11 -5.06 -3.54
C ASP A 66 11.21 -5.88 -2.83
N MET A 67 12.47 -5.60 -3.10
CA MET A 67 13.61 -6.18 -2.36
C MET A 67 13.91 -5.45 -1.05
N ILE A 68 13.52 -4.17 -0.95
CA ILE A 68 13.71 -3.34 0.24
C ILE A 68 12.52 -3.50 1.18
N ALA A 69 11.31 -3.32 0.65
CA ALA A 69 10.06 -3.30 1.38
C ALA A 69 8.93 -3.95 0.54
N PRO A 70 8.85 -5.30 0.52
CA PRO A 70 7.89 -6.04 -0.31
C PRO A 70 6.43 -5.72 0.04
N ASP A 71 6.18 -5.43 1.31
CA ASP A 71 4.89 -5.08 1.88
C ASP A 71 4.39 -3.68 1.44
N ILE A 72 5.27 -2.75 1.09
CA ILE A 72 4.90 -1.45 0.49
C ILE A 72 4.42 -1.63 -0.95
N THR A 73 5.10 -2.49 -1.70
CA THR A 73 4.83 -2.67 -3.13
C THR A 73 3.52 -3.39 -3.42
N MET A 74 2.87 -3.97 -2.40
CA MET A 74 1.63 -4.74 -2.52
C MET A 74 1.68 -5.78 -3.66
N THR A 75 2.88 -6.32 -3.95
CA THR A 75 3.15 -7.18 -5.12
C THR A 75 2.29 -8.44 -5.14
N ASN A 76 1.98 -8.99 -3.97
CA ASN A 76 1.07 -10.15 -3.83
C ASN A 76 -0.38 -9.85 -4.23
N LEU A 77 -0.77 -8.57 -4.30
CA LEU A 77 -2.10 -8.09 -4.68
C LEU A 77 -2.13 -7.49 -6.09
N SER A 78 -1.04 -7.61 -6.85
CA SER A 78 -0.95 -7.10 -8.23
C SER A 78 -2.07 -7.58 -9.14
N HIS A 79 -2.54 -8.82 -8.95
CA HIS A 79 -3.66 -9.40 -9.70
C HIS A 79 -5.02 -8.75 -9.40
N MET A 80 -5.13 -7.95 -8.34
CA MET A 80 -6.32 -7.20 -7.95
C MET A 80 -6.29 -5.74 -8.42
N ILE A 81 -5.16 -5.26 -8.96
CA ILE A 81 -5.02 -3.88 -9.41
C ILE A 81 -5.76 -3.70 -10.75
N VAL A 82 -6.60 -2.68 -10.82
CA VAL A 82 -7.46 -2.34 -11.96
C VAL A 82 -7.31 -0.87 -12.34
N ASP A 83 -7.62 -0.56 -13.60
CA ASP A 83 -7.68 0.82 -14.08
C ASP A 83 -8.97 1.50 -13.61
N ALA A 84 -8.90 2.80 -13.33
CA ALA A 84 -10.08 3.59 -12.96
C ALA A 84 -11.20 3.54 -14.00
N SER A 85 -10.86 3.29 -15.28
CA SER A 85 -11.85 3.13 -16.37
C SER A 85 -12.74 1.89 -16.22
N GLN A 86 -12.31 0.91 -15.43
CA GLN A 86 -13.07 -0.31 -15.13
C GLN A 86 -14.04 -0.11 -13.96
N LEU A 87 -13.94 1.04 -13.26
CA LEU A 87 -14.76 1.39 -12.11
C LEU A 87 -15.81 2.41 -12.51
N ASN A 88 -17.08 2.06 -12.36
CA ASN A 88 -18.18 2.96 -12.64
C ASN A 88 -18.88 3.36 -11.33
N CYS A 89 -18.59 4.57 -10.84
CA CYS A 89 -19.24 5.15 -9.68
C CYS A 89 -20.62 5.72 -10.06
N ILE A 90 -21.69 5.16 -9.50
CA ILE A 90 -23.07 5.52 -9.85
C ILE A 90 -23.65 6.56 -8.88
N ALA A 91 -23.56 6.30 -7.56
CA ALA A 91 -24.11 7.19 -6.55
C ALA A 91 -23.24 7.20 -5.29
N LYS A 92 -23.00 8.38 -4.70
CA LYS A 92 -22.32 8.48 -3.40
C LYS A 92 -23.29 8.02 -2.31
N VAL A 93 -22.88 7.03 -1.53
CA VAL A 93 -23.68 6.40 -0.46
C VAL A 93 -23.13 6.68 0.93
N GLY A 94 -21.89 7.14 1.03
CA GLY A 94 -21.28 7.51 2.29
C GLY A 94 -20.14 8.50 2.10
N GLU A 95 -19.87 9.24 3.16
CA GLU A 95 -18.77 10.19 3.25
C GLU A 95 -18.21 10.17 4.67
N GLY A 96 -16.89 9.98 4.78
CA GLY A 96 -16.15 10.19 6.01
C GLY A 96 -15.11 11.30 5.81
N GLY A 97 -14.31 11.55 6.84
CA GLY A 97 -13.29 12.61 6.78
C GLY A 97 -12.18 12.39 5.73
N PHE A 98 -11.98 11.14 5.28
CA PHE A 98 -10.83 10.76 4.45
C PHE A 98 -11.22 9.99 3.18
N ALA A 99 -12.50 9.69 2.99
CA ALA A 99 -12.96 8.88 1.87
C ALA A 99 -14.45 9.11 1.57
N SER A 100 -14.80 9.02 0.30
CA SER A 100 -16.18 8.85 -0.15
C SER A 100 -16.43 7.40 -0.55
N VAL A 101 -17.60 6.88 -0.22
CA VAL A 101 -18.05 5.56 -0.66
C VAL A 101 -19.11 5.75 -1.72
N TYR A 102 -18.90 5.11 -2.86
CA TYR A 102 -19.83 5.09 -3.97
C TYR A 102 -20.45 3.70 -4.12
N TYR A 103 -21.76 3.65 -4.30
CA TYR A 103 -22.40 2.56 -4.98
C TYR A 103 -22.02 2.63 -6.46
N GLY A 104 -21.54 1.53 -7.00
CA GLY A 104 -21.04 1.48 -8.36
C GLY A 104 -21.02 0.08 -8.94
N THR A 105 -20.33 -0.06 -10.06
CA THR A 105 -20.16 -1.34 -10.74
C THR A 105 -18.71 -1.60 -11.09
N PHE A 106 -18.31 -2.86 -10.94
CA PHE A 106 -17.03 -3.42 -11.39
C PHE A 106 -17.29 -4.84 -11.88
N ASN A 107 -16.80 -5.19 -13.08
CA ASN A 107 -17.09 -6.47 -13.75
C ASN A 107 -18.59 -6.81 -13.76
N GLU A 108 -19.43 -5.83 -14.09
CA GLU A 108 -20.90 -5.94 -14.17
C GLU A 108 -21.60 -6.31 -12.84
N LYS A 109 -20.88 -6.34 -11.72
CA LYS A 109 -21.42 -6.57 -10.37
C LYS A 109 -21.56 -5.26 -9.61
N PHE A 110 -22.58 -5.16 -8.78
CA PHE A 110 -22.76 -4.03 -7.88
C PHE A 110 -21.79 -4.11 -6.72
N MET A 111 -21.01 -3.04 -6.54
CA MET A 111 -19.90 -2.97 -5.60
C MET A 111 -19.93 -1.66 -4.80
N ALA A 112 -19.29 -1.69 -3.64
CA ALA A 112 -18.89 -0.48 -2.93
C ALA A 112 -17.51 -0.06 -3.43
N ILE A 113 -17.40 1.18 -3.91
CA ILE A 113 -16.14 1.78 -4.37
C ILE A 113 -15.78 2.86 -3.36
N LYS A 114 -14.85 2.55 -2.45
CA LYS A 114 -14.32 3.50 -1.48
C LYS A 114 -13.16 4.24 -2.11
N LYS A 115 -13.38 5.52 -2.42
CA LYS A 115 -12.37 6.43 -2.97
C LYS A 115 -11.76 7.24 -1.84
N LEU A 116 -10.44 7.22 -1.70
CA LEU A 116 -9.77 8.08 -0.74
C LEU A 116 -9.67 9.47 -1.34
N ASP A 117 -10.42 10.39 -0.75
CA ASP A 117 -10.55 11.79 -1.19
C ASP A 117 -9.88 12.68 -0.14
N LYS A 118 -8.55 12.57 0.01
CA LYS A 118 -7.80 13.53 0.82
C LYS A 118 -7.30 14.68 -0.07
N ASN A 119 -7.42 15.90 0.44
CA ASN A 119 -6.78 17.09 -0.11
C ASN A 119 -5.27 17.16 0.21
N ASP A 120 -4.79 16.19 1.00
CA ASP A 120 -3.40 16.05 1.39
C ASP A 120 -2.57 15.41 0.25
N SER A 121 -1.25 15.44 0.41
CA SER A 121 -0.36 14.86 -0.59
C SER A 121 -0.57 13.34 -0.75
N LEU A 122 -0.24 12.80 -1.92
CA LEU A 122 -0.27 11.36 -2.17
C LEU A 122 0.60 10.59 -1.17
N ALA A 123 1.68 11.21 -0.68
CA ALA A 123 2.58 10.69 0.35
C ALA A 123 1.87 10.40 1.68
N GLU A 124 0.87 11.20 2.04
CA GLU A 124 0.11 11.05 3.30
C GLU A 124 -1.08 10.10 3.14
N THR A 125 -1.64 10.01 1.94
CA THR A 125 -2.84 9.19 1.67
C THR A 125 -2.50 7.74 1.37
N PHE A 126 -1.36 7.49 0.69
CA PHE A 126 -0.94 6.15 0.30
C PHE A 126 -0.68 5.20 1.49
N PRO A 127 -0.06 5.62 2.61
CA PRO A 127 0.15 4.74 3.77
C PRO A 127 -1.16 4.28 4.39
N GLU A 128 -2.16 5.16 4.48
CA GLU A 128 -3.50 4.81 4.97
C GLU A 128 -4.22 3.84 4.03
N PHE A 129 -4.16 4.12 2.72
CA PHE A 129 -4.68 3.21 1.69
C PHE A 129 -4.05 1.82 1.84
N ARG A 130 -2.73 1.75 1.85
CA ARG A 130 -1.97 0.49 1.98
C ARG A 130 -2.36 -0.28 3.24
N LYS A 131 -2.48 0.41 4.39
CA LYS A 131 -2.89 -0.21 5.65
C LYS A 131 -4.28 -0.85 5.53
N GLU A 132 -5.23 -0.15 4.93
CA GLU A 132 -6.58 -0.68 4.74
C GLU A 132 -6.58 -1.87 3.79
N VAL A 133 -5.82 -1.80 2.70
CA VAL A 133 -5.68 -2.90 1.75
C VAL A 133 -5.08 -4.15 2.40
N LEU A 134 -3.99 -4.00 3.15
CA LEU A 134 -3.33 -5.12 3.84
C LEU A 134 -4.27 -5.77 4.87
N LEU A 135 -5.03 -4.95 5.61
CA LEU A 135 -6.01 -5.43 6.57
C LEU A 135 -7.13 -6.23 5.88
N MET A 136 -7.70 -5.68 4.81
CA MET A 136 -8.79 -6.33 4.07
C MET A 136 -8.30 -7.60 3.35
N ALA A 137 -7.10 -7.59 2.78
CA ALA A 137 -6.50 -8.75 2.13
C ALA A 137 -6.23 -9.90 3.12
N GLY A 138 -5.92 -9.59 4.39
CA GLY A 138 -5.76 -10.57 5.45
C GLY A 138 -7.07 -11.12 6.03
N LEU A 139 -8.20 -10.45 5.81
CA LEU A 139 -9.52 -10.79 6.39
C LEU A 139 -10.44 -11.47 5.36
N GLN A 140 -10.09 -12.70 4.98
CA GLN A 140 -10.91 -13.52 4.08
C GLN A 140 -11.73 -14.55 4.87
N HIS A 141 -12.98 -14.23 5.17
CA HIS A 141 -13.93 -15.14 5.82
C HIS A 141 -15.34 -14.94 5.25
N PRO A 142 -16.22 -15.97 5.20
CA PRO A 142 -17.59 -15.84 4.68
C PRO A 142 -18.49 -14.78 5.32
N ASN A 143 -18.06 -14.20 6.45
CA ASN A 143 -18.80 -13.18 7.20
C ASN A 143 -18.06 -11.83 7.24
N THR A 144 -17.00 -11.65 6.43
CA THR A 144 -16.30 -10.38 6.26
C THR A 144 -16.50 -9.87 4.84
N VAL A 145 -16.54 -8.56 4.68
CA VAL A 145 -16.66 -7.93 3.37
C VAL A 145 -15.38 -8.19 2.57
N GLY A 146 -15.50 -8.85 1.42
CA GLY A 146 -14.36 -9.23 0.60
C GLY A 146 -13.79 -8.06 -0.21
N LEU A 147 -12.46 -7.92 -0.19
CA LEU A 147 -11.73 -7.08 -1.16
C LEU A 147 -11.73 -7.75 -2.53
N ASN A 148 -12.17 -7.03 -3.57
CA ASN A 148 -12.29 -7.56 -4.93
C ASN A 148 -11.29 -6.92 -5.90
N ALA A 149 -11.02 -5.63 -5.75
CA ALA A 149 -10.09 -4.91 -6.63
C ALA A 149 -9.55 -3.63 -5.97
N LEU A 150 -8.48 -3.10 -6.55
CA LEU A 150 -7.74 -1.92 -6.09
C LEU A 150 -7.46 -1.01 -7.28
N CYS A 151 -7.66 0.29 -7.13
CA CYS A 151 -7.21 1.27 -8.11
C CYS A 151 -6.11 2.13 -7.49
N MET A 152 -5.04 2.37 -8.24
CA MET A 152 -3.88 3.14 -7.76
C MET A 152 -3.97 4.63 -8.14
N SER A 153 -4.80 4.98 -9.14
CA SER A 153 -4.99 6.36 -9.58
C SER A 153 -6.40 6.57 -10.14
N PRO A 154 -7.33 7.18 -9.37
CA PRO A 154 -7.19 7.55 -7.96
C PRO A 154 -7.13 6.32 -7.04
N LEU A 155 -6.70 6.50 -5.79
CA LEU A 155 -6.67 5.44 -4.78
C LEU A 155 -8.11 5.00 -4.43
N CYS A 156 -8.49 3.79 -4.85
CA CYS A 156 -9.80 3.20 -4.55
C CYS A 156 -9.69 1.76 -4.06
N LEU A 157 -10.54 1.40 -3.10
CA LEU A 157 -10.83 0.01 -2.72
C LEU A 157 -12.19 -0.39 -3.28
N VAL A 158 -12.25 -1.58 -3.87
CA VAL A 158 -13.49 -2.15 -4.41
C VAL A 158 -13.86 -3.36 -3.57
N THR A 159 -15.01 -3.29 -2.92
CA THR A 159 -15.52 -4.34 -2.04
C THR A 159 -16.95 -4.71 -2.36
N GLU A 160 -17.40 -5.83 -1.82
CA GLU A 160 -18.81 -6.23 -1.91
C GLU A 160 -19.72 -5.12 -1.36
N PHE A 161 -20.85 -4.91 -2.02
CA PHE A 161 -21.86 -3.95 -1.56
C PHE A 161 -22.84 -4.61 -0.59
N CYS A 162 -22.89 -4.12 0.65
CA CYS A 162 -23.85 -4.57 1.66
C CYS A 162 -25.19 -3.84 1.49
N MET A 163 -26.13 -4.49 0.79
CA MET A 163 -27.41 -3.88 0.40
C MET A 163 -28.33 -3.44 1.55
N PHE A 164 -28.15 -3.97 2.75
CA PHE A 164 -29.00 -3.68 3.92
C PHE A 164 -28.38 -2.70 4.92
N GLY A 165 -27.19 -2.15 4.63
CA GLY A 165 -26.55 -1.15 5.48
C GLY A 165 -25.89 -1.73 6.73
N ASP A 166 -25.77 -0.90 7.76
CA ASP A 166 -25.28 -1.25 9.08
C ASP A 166 -26.33 -2.00 9.92
N LEU A 167 -25.87 -2.67 10.99
CA LEU A 167 -26.69 -3.55 11.84
C LEU A 167 -27.31 -2.80 13.01
#